data_AF-A0A2N6LIF3-F1
#
_entry.id   AF-A0A2N6LIF3-F1
#
_cell.length_a   1.000
_cell.length_b   1.000
_cell.length_c   1.000
_cell.angle_alpha   90.00
_cell.angle_beta   90.00
_cell.angle_gamma   90.00
#
_symmetry.space_group_name_H-M   'P 1'
#
loop_
_entity.id
_entity.type
_entity.pdbx_description
1 polymer ?
#
loop_
_entity_poly.entity_id
_entity_poly.type
_entity_poly.pdbx_seq_one_letter_code
_entity_poly.pdbx_strand_id
1 'polypeptide(L)' 'MPPFGAISRRDLVYYLKEAGFDGPYPGGKHQYMVKGELKLTIPNPHQGDISPSLLSRILRQAKISREEWEAL' A
#
# COMPACT_ATOMS: atom_id res chain seq x y z
N MET A 1 8.70 -6.83 -8.87
CA MET A 1 7.71 -6.12 -9.69
C MET A 1 6.30 -6.40 -9.19
N PRO A 2 5.69 -5.44 -8.49
CA PRO A 2 4.29 -5.54 -8.11
C PRO A 2 3.36 -5.34 -9.31
N PRO A 3 2.23 -6.05 -9.38
CA PRO A 3 1.23 -5.79 -10.40
C PRO A 3 0.51 -4.46 -10.14
N PHE A 4 0.23 -3.69 -11.19
CA PHE A 4 -0.81 -2.65 -11.14
C PHE A 4 -2.18 -3.29 -11.40
N GLY A 5 -2.62 -4.12 -10.46
CA GLY A 5 -3.79 -4.99 -10.59
C GLY A 5 -4.38 -5.39 -9.25
N ALA A 6 -5.15 -6.48 -9.23
CA ALA A 6 -5.58 -7.07 -7.97
C ALA A 6 -4.34 -7.55 -7.20
N ILE A 7 -4.23 -7.19 -5.92
CA ILE A 7 -3.07 -7.52 -5.10
C ILE A 7 -3.50 -7.93 -3.69
N SER A 8 -2.83 -8.93 -3.13
CA SER A 8 -3.06 -9.31 -1.74
C SER A 8 -2.64 -8.19 -0.80
N ARG A 9 -3.28 -8.11 0.37
CA ARG A 9 -2.86 -7.15 1.40
C ARG A 9 -1.41 -7.38 1.84
N ARG A 10 -0.98 -8.64 1.90
CA ARG A 10 0.38 -9.01 2.29
C ARG A 10 1.40 -8.42 1.32
N ASP A 11 1.14 -8.56 0.02
CA ASP A 11 2.02 -8.05 -1.02
C ASP A 11 2.00 -6.52 -1.07
N LEU A 12 0.83 -5.89 -0.90
CA LEU A 12 0.75 -4.43 -0.76
C LEU A 12 1.68 -3.93 0.35
N VAL A 13 1.62 -4.54 1.55
CA VAL A 13 2.48 -4.16 2.66
C VAL A 13 3.96 -4.42 2.35
N TYR A 14 4.27 -5.55 1.71
CA TYR A 14 5.63 -5.88 1.31
C TYR A 14 6.23 -4.82 0.37
N TYR A 15 5.55 -4.52 -0.73
CA TYR A 15 6.05 -3.54 -1.71
C TYR A 15 6.03 -2.10 -1.20
N LEU A 16 5.10 -1.74 -0.30
CA LEU A 16 5.17 -0.44 0.38
C LEU A 16 6.45 -0.33 1.24
N LYS A 17 6.91 -1.43 1.86
CA LYS A 17 8.21 -1.44 2.57
C LYS A 17 9.38 -1.25 1.62
N GLU A 18 9.38 -1.94 0.48
CA GLU A 18 10.39 -1.73 -0.57
C GLU A 18 10.38 -0.28 -1.08
N ALA A 19 9.21 0.36 -1.15
CA ALA A 19 9.05 1.78 -1.48
C ALA A 19 9.48 2.75 -0.35
N GLY A 20 10.00 2.23 0.77
CA GLY A 20 10.51 3.00 1.91
C GLY A 20 9.47 3.36 2.98
N PHE A 21 8.32 2.69 3.03
CA PHE A 21 7.38 2.82 4.14
C PHE A 21 7.72 1.89 5.30
N ASP A 22 7.42 2.32 6.51
CA ASP A 22 7.58 1.54 7.73
C ASP A 22 6.23 1.19 8.38
N GLY A 23 6.20 0.10 9.16
CA GLY A 23 5.01 -0.47 9.79
C GLY A 23 4.63 -1.87 9.27
N PRO A 24 3.34 -2.25 9.23
CA PRO A 24 2.16 -1.45 9.56
C PRO A 24 1.93 -1.29 11.06
N TYR A 25 1.52 -0.08 11.46
CA TYR A 25 1.19 0.30 12.82
C TYR A 25 -0.31 0.12 13.11
N PRO A 26 -0.69 -0.24 14.35
CA PRO A 26 -2.10 -0.24 14.74
C PRO A 26 -2.67 1.17 14.68
N GLY A 27 -3.86 1.32 14.08
CA GLY A 27 -4.68 2.52 14.19
C GLY A 27 -6.04 2.17 14.79
N GLY A 28 -6.92 3.15 14.96
CA GLY A 28 -8.24 2.93 15.56
C GLY A 28 -9.10 1.95 14.76
N LYS A 29 -9.44 2.32 13.51
CA LYS A 29 -10.25 1.46 12.62
C LYS A 29 -9.42 0.71 11.58
N HIS A 30 -8.31 1.28 11.14
CA HIS A 30 -7.45 0.72 10.09
C HIS A 30 -5.98 0.85 10.50
N GLN A 31 -5.16 -0.11 10.07
CA GLN A 31 -3.70 0.02 10.18
C GLN A 31 -3.16 1.12 9.26
N TYR A 32 -1.97 1.61 9.54
CA TYR A 32 -1.30 2.61 8.70
C TYR A 32 0.21 2.33 8.57
N MET A 33 0.84 2.87 7.55
CA MET A 33 2.29 2.86 7.32
C MET A 33 2.80 4.28 7.19
N VAL A 34 4.08 4.51 7.46
CA VAL A 34 4.68 5.86 7.47
C VAL A 34 5.92 5.95 6.57
N LYS A 35 6.12 7.09 5.89
CA LYS A 35 7.34 7.41 5.14
C LYS A 35 7.66 8.90 5.33
N GLY A 36 8.62 9.20 6.21
CA GLY A 36 8.87 10.56 6.68
C GLY A 36 7.62 11.14 7.35
N GLU A 37 7.13 12.28 6.87
CA GLU A 37 5.90 12.91 7.36
C GLU A 37 4.61 12.30 6.78
N LEU A 38 4.72 11.40 5.80
CA LEU A 38 3.56 10.83 5.12
C LEU A 38 3.00 9.65 5.91
N LYS A 39 1.72 9.74 6.29
CA LYS A 39 0.95 8.66 6.93
C LYS A 39 -0.06 8.07 5.96
N LEU A 40 0.14 6.82 5.57
CA LEU A 40 -0.71 6.09 4.63
C LEU A 40 -1.60 5.11 5.38
N THR A 41 -2.92 5.31 5.34
CA THR A 41 -3.87 4.32 5.89
C THR A 41 -3.98 3.16 4.92
N ILE A 42 -3.87 1.92 5.42
CA ILE A 42 -3.99 0.71 4.61
C ILE A 42 -5.27 -0.05 4.97
N PRO A 43 -5.90 -0.74 3.99
CA PRO A 43 -7.08 -1.56 4.27
C PRO A 43 -6.76 -2.64 5.31
N ASN A 44 -7.77 -3.06 6.07
CA ASN A 44 -7.63 -4.15 7.02
C ASN A 44 -7.50 -5.50 6.31
N PRO A 45 -6.99 -6.54 6.99
CA PRO A 45 -7.03 -7.90 6.48
C PRO A 45 -8.47 -8.31 6.15
N HIS A 46 -8.70 -8.71 4.89
CA HIS A 46 -9.94 -9.28 4.39
C HIS A 46 -9.61 -10.56 3.60
N GLN A 47 -10.62 -11.38 3.26
CA GLN A 47 -10.40 -12.63 2.51
C GLN A 47 -10.09 -12.42 1.02
N GLY A 48 -10.31 -11.21 0.48
CA GLY A 48 -10.13 -10.91 -0.94
C GLY A 48 -8.97 -9.96 -1.23
N ASP A 49 -8.57 -9.94 -2.49
CA ASP A 49 -7.57 -9.01 -3.00
C ASP A 49 -8.07 -7.56 -3.01
N ILE A 50 -7.11 -6.65 -2.89
CA ILE A 50 -7.31 -5.23 -3.05
C ILE A 50 -7.55 -4.97 -4.54
N SER A 51 -8.69 -4.39 -4.88
CA SER A 51 -9.02 -4.10 -6.28
C SER A 51 -8.02 -3.11 -6.90
N PRO A 52 -7.81 -3.15 -8.23
CA PRO A 52 -6.94 -2.20 -8.93
C PRO A 52 -7.33 -0.73 -8.65
N SER A 53 -8.63 -0.46 -8.52
CA SER A 53 -9.14 0.88 -8.22
C SER A 53 -8.81 1.35 -6.80
N LEU A 54 -8.81 0.44 -5.82
CA LEU A 54 -8.39 0.76 -4.45
C LEU A 54 -6.87 0.89 -4.38
N LEU A 55 -6.11 0.01 -5.04
CA LEU A 55 -4.66 0.12 -5.16
C LEU A 55 -4.24 1.47 -5.74
N SER A 56 -4.84 1.89 -6.86
CA SER A 56 -4.56 3.19 -7.48
C SER A 56 -4.78 4.37 -6.53
N ARG A 57 -5.83 4.33 -5.69
CA ARG A 57 -6.11 5.36 -4.68
C ARG A 57 -5.05 5.38 -3.57
N ILE A 58 -4.61 4.20 -3.12
CA ILE A 58 -3.56 4.05 -2.11
C ILE A 58 -2.23 4.60 -2.63
N LEU A 59 -1.82 4.22 -3.85
CA LEU A 59 -0.57 4.70 -4.46
C LEU A 59 -0.57 6.22 -4.65
N ARG A 60 -1.71 6.80 -5.06
CA ARG A 60 -1.87 8.26 -5.15
C ARG A 60 -1.68 8.95 -3.80
N GLN A 61 -2.22 8.39 -2.71
CA GLN A 61 -2.02 8.91 -1.36
C GLN A 61 -0.57 8.74 -0.89
N ALA A 62 0.08 7.66 -1.31
CA ALA A 62 1.48 7.36 -1.04
C ALA A 62 2.46 8.22 -1.84
N LYS A 63 1.96 9.01 -2.82
CA LYS A 63 2.76 9.74 -3.82
C LYS A 63 3.71 8.82 -4.60
N ILE A 64 3.23 7.63 -4.95
CA ILE A 64 3.94 6.65 -5.80
C ILE A 64 3.25 6.62 -7.16
N SER A 65 4.00 6.85 -8.24
CA SER A 65 3.49 6.70 -9.61
C SER A 65 3.30 5.23 -9.98
N ARG A 66 2.57 4.96 -11.07
CA ARG A 66 2.43 3.59 -11.55
C ARG A 66 3.78 3.00 -11.98
N GLU A 67 4.60 3.80 -12.64
CA GLU A 67 5.91 3.42 -13.15
C GLU A 67 6.87 3.13 -11.99
N GLU A 68 6.87 4.00 -10.95
CA GLU A 68 7.63 3.75 -9.72
C GLU A 68 7.19 2.46 -9.04
N TRP A 69 5.88 2.21 -8.98
CA TRP A 69 5.33 0.97 -8.42
C TRP A 69 5.79 -0.25 -9.21
N GLU A 70 5.55 -0.30 -10.52
CA GLU A 70 5.92 -1.42 -11.38
C GLU A 70 7.46 -1.62 -11.47
N ALA A 71 8.27 -0.64 -11.06
CA ALA A 71 9.74 -0.75 -11.02
C ALA A 71 10.33 -1.34 -9.72
N LEU A 72 9.51 -1.56 -8.67
CA LEU A 72 9.94 -2.19 -7.40
C LEU A 72 10.18 -3.69 -7.56
#